data_AF-A0AA37X2D2-F1
#
_entry.id   AF-A0AA37X2D2-F1
#
_cell.length_a   1.000
_cell.length_b   1.000
_cell.length_c   1.000
_cell.angle_alpha   90.00
_cell.angle_beta   90.00
_cell.angle_gamma   90.00
#
_symmetry.space_group_name_H-M   'P 1'
#
loop_
_entity.id
_entity.type
_entity.pdbx_description
1 polymer ?
#
loop_
_entity_poly.entity_id
_entity_poly.type
_entity_poly.pdbx_seq_one_letter_code
_entity_poly.pdbx_strand_id
1 'polypeptide(L)'
;MRTKISLAGALLACGVVVFWVTNRPHLIIALETEDGKGSLIYHCPITTDVMEAKTRAAAAHTAFQSRLSAITNGAGAQAQAAMQAANISGNIPNLDMIGSDLQAQARALQTDIEAEFNCKVEL
;
A
#
# COMPACT_ATOMS: atom_id res chain seq x y z
N MET A 1 19.16 -62.84 21.82
CA MET A 1 18.84 -61.47 21.32
C MET A 1 18.00 -60.80 22.42
N ARG A 2 18.54 -59.82 23.19
CA ARG A 2 18.26 -58.37 23.06
C ARG A 2 16.75 -58.10 22.86
N THR A 3 15.96 -57.40 23.69
CA THR A 3 16.18 -56.53 24.87
C THR A 3 14.84 -56.36 25.63
N LYS A 4 14.95 -56.01 26.92
CA LYS A 4 13.97 -55.64 27.98
C LYS A 4 12.82 -54.72 27.50
N ILE A 5 11.54 -54.99 27.82
CA ILE A 5 10.71 -54.58 29.00
C ILE A 5 10.59 -53.06 29.25
N SER A 6 9.34 -52.57 29.20
CA SER A 6 8.65 -51.70 30.19
C SER A 6 8.31 -50.24 29.90
N LEU A 7 7.08 -49.93 30.37
CA LEU A 7 6.51 -48.68 30.91
C LEU A 7 6.38 -47.49 29.95
N ALA A 8 5.16 -47.07 29.60
CA ALA A 8 4.23 -46.27 30.43
C ALA A 8 4.77 -44.85 30.71
N GLY A 9 4.00 -43.87 30.24
CA GLY A 9 4.16 -42.44 30.48
C GLY A 9 3.37 -41.67 29.41
N ALA A 10 2.06 -41.49 29.54
CA ALA A 10 1.41 -40.42 30.30
C ALA A 10 1.88 -39.02 29.85
N LEU A 11 0.96 -38.29 29.18
CA LEU A 11 0.85 -36.82 29.01
C LEU A 11 -0.07 -36.63 27.77
N LEU A 12 -1.38 -36.41 27.85
CA LEU A 12 -2.06 -35.32 28.57
C LEU A 12 -1.28 -34.01 28.46
N ALA A 13 -1.26 -33.44 27.26
CA ALA A 13 -0.89 -32.04 27.08
C ALA A 13 -1.70 -31.46 25.92
N CYS A 14 -2.67 -30.62 26.29
CA CYS A 14 -3.05 -29.44 25.53
C CYS A 14 -3.20 -29.65 24.02
N GLY A 15 -4.36 -30.15 23.61
CA GLY A 15 -4.97 -29.74 22.34
C GLY A 15 -5.39 -28.27 22.40
N VAL A 16 -4.48 -27.37 22.81
CA VAL A 16 -4.52 -25.99 22.39
C VAL A 16 -4.17 -26.09 20.91
N VAL A 17 -5.21 -26.23 20.08
CA VAL A 17 -5.13 -25.76 18.72
C VAL A 17 -4.80 -24.28 18.88
N VAL A 18 -3.51 -23.95 18.87
CA VAL A 18 -3.09 -22.57 18.81
C VAL A 18 -3.48 -22.15 17.40
N PHE A 19 -4.72 -21.69 17.27
CA PHE A 19 -5.09 -20.73 16.25
C PHE A 19 -4.20 -19.51 16.51
N TRP A 20 -2.97 -19.56 16.00
CA TRP A 20 -2.18 -18.38 15.76
C TRP A 20 -2.95 -17.62 14.68
N VAL A 21 -3.92 -16.82 15.10
CA VAL A 21 -4.28 -15.63 14.35
C VAL A 21 -2.98 -14.84 14.30
N THR A 22 -2.27 -14.97 13.18
CA THR A 22 -1.02 -14.28 12.89
C THR A 22 -1.33 -12.79 12.75
N ASN A 23 -1.60 -12.13 13.86
CA ASN A 23 -1.61 -10.69 13.91
C ASN A 23 -0.14 -10.27 13.92
N ARG A 24 0.50 -10.29 12.74
CA ARG A 24 1.86 -9.78 12.60
C ARG A 24 1.84 -8.32 13.08
N PRO A 25 2.80 -7.88 13.91
CA PRO A 25 2.81 -6.49 14.34
C PRO A 25 2.95 -5.59 13.12
N HIS A 26 2.18 -4.50 13.06
CA HIS A 26 2.27 -3.48 12.00
C HIS A 26 2.93 -2.23 12.55
N LEU A 27 3.81 -1.63 11.76
CA LEU A 27 4.23 -0.25 11.90
C LEU A 27 3.20 0.63 11.20
N ILE A 28 2.61 1.56 11.94
CA ILE A 28 1.75 2.61 11.41
C ILE A 28 2.55 3.90 11.48
N ILE A 29 2.76 4.54 10.33
CA ILE A 29 3.53 5.78 10.24
C ILE A 29 2.82 6.78 9.32
N ALA A 30 2.72 8.02 9.78
CA ALA A 30 2.28 9.14 8.97
C ALA A 30 3.51 9.84 8.36
N LEU A 31 3.52 9.99 7.05
CA LEU A 31 4.58 10.68 6.31
C LEU A 31 3.98 11.84 5.54
N GLU A 32 4.56 13.04 5.70
CA GLU A 32 4.06 14.27 5.09
C GLU A 32 4.16 14.21 3.56
N THR A 33 3.13 14.72 2.88
CA THR A 33 3.17 14.88 1.42
C THR A 33 4.22 15.93 1.03
N GLU A 34 4.78 15.82 -0.18
CA GLU A 34 5.82 16.73 -0.71
C GLU A 34 5.32 18.18 -0.78
N ASP A 35 4.01 18.38 -0.96
CA ASP A 35 3.39 19.69 -0.94
C ASP A 35 3.13 20.23 0.48
N GLY A 36 3.40 19.44 1.52
CA GLY A 36 3.22 19.79 2.93
C GLY A 36 1.76 19.97 3.35
N LYS A 37 0.79 19.57 2.51
CA LYS A 37 -0.64 19.82 2.77
C LYS A 37 -1.34 18.70 3.53
N GLY A 38 -0.68 17.56 3.71
CA GLY A 38 -1.26 16.43 4.41
C GLY A 38 -0.22 15.40 4.81
N SER A 39 -0.72 14.27 5.29
CA SER A 39 0.11 13.11 5.60
C SER A 39 -0.55 11.85 5.07
N LEU A 40 0.27 10.97 4.52
CA LEU A 40 -0.13 9.65 4.06
C LEU A 40 0.16 8.65 5.17
N ILE A 41 -0.83 7.85 5.54
CA ILE A 41 -0.69 6.84 6.58
C ILE A 41 -0.29 5.52 5.91
N TYR A 42 0.86 4.97 6.32
CA TYR A 42 1.38 3.69 5.86
C TYR A 42 1.21 2.64 6.94
N HIS A 43 0.63 1.51 6.56
CA HIS A 43 0.53 0.30 7.37
C HIS A 43 1.50 -0.74 6.81
N CYS A 44 2.64 -0.89 7.46
CA CYS A 44 3.68 -1.83 7.04
C CYS A 44 3.79 -2.98 8.06
N PRO A 45 3.59 -4.25 7.67
CA PRO A 45 3.83 -5.37 8.55
C PRO A 45 5.31 -5.43 8.91
N ILE A 46 5.60 -5.66 10.18
CA ILE A 46 6.94 -5.88 10.69
C ILE A 46 7.28 -7.34 10.44
N THR A 47 8.29 -7.56 9.59
CA THR A 47 8.77 -8.88 9.19
C THR A 47 9.90 -9.34 10.11
N THR A 48 10.93 -8.51 10.23
CA THR A 48 12.16 -8.82 10.98
C THR A 48 12.35 -7.80 12.10
N ASP A 49 12.31 -6.50 11.76
CA ASP A 49 12.39 -5.42 12.73
C ASP A 49 11.65 -4.14 12.26
N VAL A 50 11.53 -3.17 13.17
CA VAL A 50 10.82 -1.91 12.95
C VAL A 50 11.57 -0.97 11.99
N MET A 51 12.91 -1.01 11.98
CA MET A 51 13.74 -0.18 11.09
C MET A 51 13.60 -0.61 9.64
N GLU A 52 13.51 -1.92 9.37
CA GLU A 52 13.21 -2.47 8.06
C GLU A 52 11.83 -2.02 7.58
N ALA A 53 10.81 -2.15 8.43
CA ALA A 53 9.45 -1.68 8.13
C ALA A 53 9.41 -0.17 7.87
N LYS A 54 10.15 0.63 8.65
CA LYS A 54 10.26 2.08 8.45
C LYS A 54 10.95 2.43 7.13
N THR A 55 12.00 1.68 6.77
CA THR A 55 12.72 1.86 5.50
C THR A 55 11.80 1.56 4.31
N ARG A 56 11.02 0.47 4.39
CA ARG A 56 9.99 0.17 3.38
C ARG A 56 8.92 1.25 3.31
N ALA A 57 8.42 1.74 4.46
CA ALA A 57 7.43 2.82 4.49
C ALA A 57 7.96 4.08 3.80
N ALA A 58 9.21 4.48 4.08
CA ALA A 58 9.84 5.63 3.43
C ALA A 58 10.03 5.41 1.91
N ALA A 59 10.44 4.21 1.48
CA ALA A 59 10.57 3.89 0.07
C ALA A 59 9.21 3.88 -0.65
N ALA A 60 8.21 3.24 -0.06
CA ALA A 60 6.82 3.23 -0.52
C ALA A 60 6.28 4.65 -0.65
N HIS A 61 6.60 5.51 0.31
CA HIS A 61 6.20 6.90 0.31
C HIS A 61 6.82 7.69 -0.84
N THR A 62 8.14 7.65 -1.01
CA THR A 62 8.80 8.30 -2.15
C THR A 62 8.27 7.80 -3.48
N ALA A 63 8.05 6.48 -3.62
CA ALA A 63 7.49 5.89 -4.83
C ALA A 63 6.04 6.34 -5.08
N PHE A 64 5.19 6.35 -4.05
CA PHE A 64 3.81 6.81 -4.14
C PHE A 64 3.76 8.28 -4.58
N GLN A 65 4.53 9.15 -3.93
CA GLN A 65 4.56 10.58 -4.26
C GLN A 65 5.05 10.84 -5.69
N SER A 66 6.14 10.18 -6.10
CA SER A 66 6.68 10.31 -7.46
C SER A 66 5.67 9.86 -8.52
N ARG A 67 5.02 8.71 -8.33
CA ARG A 67 4.04 8.17 -9.28
C ARG A 67 2.75 8.98 -9.29
N LEU A 68 2.29 9.46 -8.12
CA LEU A 68 1.14 10.35 -8.04
C LEU A 68 1.41 11.66 -8.78
N SER A 69 2.58 12.26 -8.61
CA SER A 69 3.01 13.44 -9.36
C SER A 69 3.05 13.18 -10.86
N ALA A 70 3.47 12.00 -11.31
CA ALA A 70 3.41 11.65 -12.73
C ALA A 70 1.97 11.57 -13.27
N ILE A 71 1.05 10.95 -12.51
CA ILE A 71 -0.37 10.85 -12.84
C ILE A 71 -1.01 12.24 -12.94
N THR A 72 -0.80 13.09 -11.93
CA THR A 72 -1.40 14.44 -11.88
C THR A 72 -0.84 15.35 -12.97
N ASN A 73 0.46 15.30 -13.25
CA ASN A 73 1.06 16.03 -14.36
C ASN A 73 0.50 15.58 -15.72
N GLY A 74 0.35 14.27 -15.93
CA GLY A 74 -0.25 13.71 -17.14
C GLY A 74 -1.69 14.18 -17.34
N ALA A 75 -2.51 14.14 -16.29
CA ALA A 75 -3.88 14.64 -16.34
C ALA A 75 -3.97 16.15 -16.55
N GLY A 76 -3.06 16.93 -15.97
CA GLY A 76 -2.94 18.36 -16.24
C GLY A 76 -2.68 18.64 -17.72
N ALA A 77 -1.78 17.89 -18.36
CA ALA A 77 -1.51 18.01 -19.79
C ALA A 77 -2.73 17.61 -20.65
N GLN A 78 -3.44 16.55 -20.28
CA GLN A 78 -4.67 16.14 -20.97
C GLN A 78 -5.77 17.20 -20.85
N ALA A 79 -5.97 17.76 -19.65
CA ALA A 79 -6.92 18.84 -19.42
C ALA A 79 -6.56 20.09 -20.24
N GLN A 80 -5.28 20.46 -20.31
CA GLN A 80 -4.81 21.57 -21.14
C GLN A 80 -5.06 21.34 -22.63
N ALA A 81 -4.77 20.13 -23.14
CA ALA A 81 -5.04 19.77 -24.52
C ALA A 81 -6.54 19.81 -24.84
N ALA A 82 -7.37 19.31 -23.91
CA ALA A 82 -8.83 19.34 -24.05
C ALA A 82 -9.38 20.77 -24.05
N MET A 83 -8.84 21.66 -23.19
CA MET A 83 -9.19 23.09 -23.18
C MET A 83 -8.77 23.81 -24.47
N GLN A 84 -7.58 23.51 -25.01
CA GLN A 84 -7.14 24.08 -26.28
C GLN A 84 -8.03 23.61 -27.45
N ALA A 85 -8.35 22.31 -27.50
CA ALA A 85 -9.27 21.76 -28.49
C ALA A 85 -10.66 22.39 -28.39
N ALA A 86 -11.15 22.63 -27.17
CA ALA A 86 -12.40 23.32 -26.91
C ALA A 86 -12.40 24.78 -27.38
N ASN A 87 -11.31 25.50 -27.14
CA ASN A 87 -11.15 26.87 -27.60
C ASN A 87 -11.14 26.97 -29.14
N ILE A 88 -10.61 25.97 -29.83
CA ILE A 88 -10.56 25.93 -31.30
C ILE A 88 -11.89 25.45 -31.90
N SER A 89 -12.54 24.46 -31.29
CA SER A 89 -13.73 23.78 -31.84
C SER A 89 -15.07 24.29 -31.30
N GLY A 90 -15.06 25.08 -30.22
CA GLY A 90 -16.27 25.52 -29.51
C GLY A 90 -16.94 24.46 -28.63
N ASN A 91 -16.39 23.24 -28.56
CA ASN A 91 -16.95 22.15 -27.74
C ASN A 91 -16.31 22.10 -26.35
N ILE A 92 -17.13 22.18 -25.29
CA ILE A 92 -16.67 22.08 -23.90
C ILE A 92 -16.10 20.67 -23.64
N PRO A 93 -14.89 20.55 -23.06
CA PRO A 93 -14.30 19.25 -22.80
C PRO A 93 -15.02 18.54 -21.64
N ASN A 94 -15.14 17.21 -21.73
CA ASN A 94 -15.72 16.39 -20.67
C ASN A 94 -14.71 16.17 -19.53
N LEU A 95 -14.71 17.06 -18.54
CA LEU A 95 -13.80 17.02 -17.39
C LEU A 95 -14.12 15.88 -16.42
N ASP A 96 -15.34 15.36 -16.40
CA ASP A 96 -15.74 14.27 -15.50
C ASP A 96 -14.99 12.98 -15.84
N MET A 97 -14.76 12.72 -17.13
CA MET A 97 -14.00 11.56 -17.60
C MET A 97 -12.53 11.61 -17.15
N ILE A 98 -11.93 12.80 -17.17
CA ILE A 98 -10.56 13.01 -16.67
C ILE A 98 -10.52 12.75 -15.16
N GLY A 99 -11.52 13.21 -14.41
CA GLY A 99 -11.64 12.97 -12.98
C GLY A 99 -11.79 11.49 -12.62
N SER A 100 -12.63 10.74 -13.34
CA SER A 100 -12.81 9.30 -13.10
C SER A 100 -11.55 8.49 -13.40
N ASP A 101 -10.82 8.83 -14.47
CA ASP A 101 -9.58 8.16 -14.84
C ASP A 101 -8.47 8.44 -13.81
N LEU A 102 -8.44 9.65 -13.25
CA LEU A 102 -7.51 10.00 -12.19
C LEU A 102 -7.76 9.18 -10.92
N GLN A 103 -9.03 9.02 -10.55
CA GLN A 103 -9.40 8.24 -9.37
C GLN A 103 -9.08 6.75 -9.56
N ALA A 104 -9.30 6.21 -10.77
CA ALA A 104 -8.93 4.84 -11.10
C ALA A 104 -7.41 4.63 -11.01
N GLN A 105 -6.62 5.56 -11.58
CA GLN A 105 -5.16 5.52 -11.51
C GLN A 105 -4.64 5.65 -10.07
N ALA A 106 -5.24 6.49 -9.24
CA ALA A 106 -4.85 6.61 -7.83
C ALA A 106 -5.11 5.33 -7.02
N ARG A 107 -6.21 4.62 -7.30
CA ARG A 107 -6.50 3.29 -6.68
C ARG A 107 -5.55 2.20 -7.17
N ALA A 108 -5.23 2.20 -8.47
CA ALA A 108 -4.24 1.30 -9.02
C ALA A 108 -2.87 1.53 -8.36
N LEU A 109 -2.47 2.80 -8.21
CA LEU A 109 -1.23 3.17 -7.53
C LEU A 109 -1.18 2.66 -6.08
N GLN A 110 -2.26 2.77 -5.30
CA GLN A 110 -2.29 2.20 -3.94
C GLN A 110 -2.01 0.69 -3.96
N THR A 111 -2.64 -0.03 -4.90
CA THR A 111 -2.49 -1.48 -5.03
C THR A 111 -1.07 -1.86 -5.46
N ASP A 112 -0.48 -1.10 -6.38
CA ASP A 112 0.88 -1.33 -6.85
C ASP A 112 1.91 -1.07 -5.73
N ILE A 113 1.73 -0.02 -4.94
CA ILE A 113 2.60 0.27 -3.78
C ILE A 113 2.47 -0.82 -2.72
N GLU A 114 1.26 -1.30 -2.44
CA GLU A 114 1.06 -2.41 -1.51
C GLU A 114 1.74 -3.69 -2.02
N ALA A 115 1.60 -4.01 -3.31
CA ALA A 115 2.21 -5.20 -3.89
C ALA A 115 3.75 -5.14 -3.92
N GLU A 116 4.32 -3.97 -4.19
CA GLU A 116 5.78 -3.79 -4.35
C GLU A 116 6.49 -3.67 -3.00
N PHE A 117 5.93 -2.90 -2.06
CA PHE A 117 6.59 -2.59 -0.79
C PHE A 117 6.01 -3.36 0.39
N ASN A 118 4.94 -4.14 0.18
CA ASN A 118 4.19 -4.80 1.23
C ASN A 118 3.73 -3.80 2.31
N CYS A 119 3.38 -2.58 1.90
CA CYS A 119 2.96 -1.49 2.76
C CYS A 119 1.68 -0.87 2.20
N LYS A 120 0.60 -0.91 2.98
CA LYS A 120 -0.68 -0.36 2.55
C LYS A 120 -0.74 1.14 2.83
N VAL A 121 -1.15 1.92 1.83
CA VAL A 121 -1.46 3.35 1.98
C VAL A 121 -2.94 3.54 2.31
N GLU A 122 -3.22 4.38 3.29
CA GLU A 122 -4.55 4.91 3.58
C GLU A 122 -4.61 6.38 3.12
N LEU A 123 -5.55 6.68 2.22
CA LEU A 123 -5.83 8.01 1.67
C LEU A 123 -7.09 8.61 2.30
#